data_AF-A0A7V6CC60-F1
#
_entry.id   AF-A0A7V6CC60-F1
#
_cell.length_a   1.000
_cell.length_b   1.000
_cell.length_c   1.000
_cell.angle_alpha   90.00
_cell.angle_beta   90.00
_cell.angle_gamma   90.00
#
_symmetry.space_group_name_H-M   'P 1'
#
loop_
_entity.id
_entity.type
_entity.pdbx_description
1 polymer ?
#
loop_
_entity_poly.entity_id
_entity_poly.type
_entity_poly.pdbx_seq_one_letter_code
_entity_poly.pdbx_strand_id
1 'polypeptide(L)'
;MTTRPVAPEPVDVQGVSPLKENAQRILWLRAIAMPAPAAVLVLASLVYAIPAPLTQLLVIIGVLILVDPWTWWRLRQPRPFGHGAFFAQMLIDVVALTGTLYYTGGASNPFALFFLLPVMITATVLPKAYTWAIVGISILCYTGLMVSARPLAVLQPGNNQEIFDLHVVGMWLGFVLIAVLVAHFVANMGATLRASDRRLARLREQALQDEQLRSLATLAAGAAHEISTPLNTMRLIVEEVCAELPVDGFPEIHDQLRTLQGQIDRCKDALSVVSKSAGTDQSASLRAERPEDFLGRIAAQFRNLRPDTRLTLEIDGPQPGPLLAIERTLDQAVTNLIDNALNVSPRDVR
;
A
#
# COMPACT_ATOMS: atom_id res chain seq x y z
N MET A 1 -34.03 -15.08 5.89
CA MET A 1 -32.87 -14.64 6.70
C MET A 1 -31.63 -15.23 6.07
N THR A 2 -30.95 -14.44 5.25
CA THR A 2 -29.78 -14.83 4.45
C THR A 2 -28.49 -14.48 5.20
N THR A 3 -27.77 -15.48 5.69
CA THR A 3 -26.44 -15.31 6.27
C THR A 3 -25.41 -15.21 5.15
N ARG A 4 -24.84 -14.01 4.96
CA ARG A 4 -23.69 -13.80 4.07
C ARG A 4 -22.47 -14.59 4.60
N PRO A 5 -21.70 -15.28 3.75
CA PRO A 5 -20.43 -15.86 4.16
C PRO A 5 -19.43 -14.75 4.44
N VAL A 6 -18.84 -14.79 5.63
CA VAL A 6 -17.74 -13.91 6.06
C VAL A 6 -16.51 -14.29 5.25
N ALA A 7 -15.97 -13.34 4.48
CA ALA A 7 -14.71 -13.53 3.76
C ALA A 7 -13.58 -13.82 4.77
N PRO A 8 -12.67 -14.77 4.50
CA PRO A 8 -11.55 -15.03 5.39
C PRO A 8 -10.65 -13.79 5.45
N GLU A 9 -10.33 -13.35 6.68
CA GLU A 9 -9.32 -12.30 6.91
C GLU A 9 -8.01 -12.71 6.24
N PRO A 10 -7.30 -11.76 5.58
CA PRO A 10 -6.00 -12.06 5.01
C PRO A 10 -5.05 -12.48 6.13
N VAL A 11 -4.56 -13.71 6.04
CA VAL A 11 -3.53 -14.26 6.93
C VAL A 11 -2.29 -13.39 6.77
N ASP A 12 -1.93 -12.71 7.85
CA ASP A 12 -0.68 -11.96 7.99
C ASP A 12 0.50 -12.94 8.00
N VAL A 13 1.02 -13.30 6.82
CA VAL A 13 2.10 -14.29 6.65
C VAL A 13 3.48 -13.72 7.06
N GLN A 14 3.54 -12.53 7.67
CA GLN A 14 4.77 -12.03 8.31
C GLN A 14 4.42 -11.43 9.68
N GLY A 15 4.13 -12.31 10.64
CA GLY A 15 3.76 -12.02 12.02
C GLY A 15 4.83 -11.37 12.92
N VAL A 16 5.56 -10.39 12.40
CA VAL A 16 6.30 -9.41 13.20
C VAL A 16 5.91 -8.05 12.68
N SER A 17 4.93 -7.40 13.32
CA SER A 17 4.65 -6.00 13.02
C SER A 17 5.98 -5.23 13.08
N PRO A 18 6.39 -4.47 12.06
CA PRO A 18 7.66 -3.72 12.07
C PRO A 18 7.74 -2.75 13.26
N LEU A 19 6.60 -2.45 13.88
CA LEU A 19 6.47 -1.73 15.15
C LEU A 19 7.14 -2.46 16.33
N LYS A 20 7.13 -3.80 16.38
CA LYS A 20 7.60 -4.61 17.53
C LYS A 20 9.13 -4.74 17.54
N GLU A 21 9.75 -4.99 16.38
CA GLU A 21 11.22 -4.98 16.25
C GLU A 21 11.80 -3.59 16.46
N ASN A 22 11.17 -2.55 15.88
CA ASN A 22 11.59 -1.18 16.12
C ASN A 22 11.33 -0.74 17.57
N ALA A 23 10.23 -1.17 18.20
CA ALA A 23 9.96 -0.88 19.60
C ALA A 23 11.01 -1.48 20.55
N GLN A 24 11.51 -2.69 20.27
CA GLN A 24 12.58 -3.29 21.07
C GLN A 24 13.89 -2.49 20.96
N ARG A 25 14.28 -2.07 19.76
CA ARG A 25 15.47 -1.24 19.54
C ARG A 25 15.35 0.12 20.22
N ILE A 26 14.18 0.74 20.14
CA ILE A 26 13.89 2.03 20.79
C ILE A 26 13.88 1.90 22.31
N LEU A 27 13.35 0.80 22.85
CA LEU A 27 13.38 0.52 24.29
C LEU A 27 14.81 0.31 24.79
N TRP A 28 15.64 -0.41 24.03
CA TRP A 28 17.07 -0.57 24.33
C TRP A 28 17.81 0.76 24.34
N LEU A 29 17.56 1.62 23.34
CA LEU A 29 18.16 2.95 23.29
C LEU A 29 17.77 3.79 24.52
N ARG A 30 16.49 3.77 24.91
CA ARG A 30 15.97 4.47 26.09
C ARG A 30 16.60 3.96 27.39
N ALA A 31 16.67 2.64 27.56
CA ALA A 31 17.19 2.02 28.78
C ALA A 31 18.65 2.38 29.06
N ILE A 32 19.40 2.75 28.03
CA ILE A 32 20.77 3.24 28.17
C ILE A 32 20.77 4.78 28.29
N ALA A 33 20.07 5.48 27.40
CA ALA A 33 20.19 6.93 27.26
C ALA A 33 19.52 7.71 28.40
N MET A 34 18.44 7.22 29.02
CA MET A 34 17.73 7.93 30.09
C MET A 34 18.44 7.89 31.45
N PRO A 35 18.97 6.74 31.92
CA PRO A 35 19.75 6.75 33.16
C PRO A 35 21.15 7.37 32.99
N ALA A 36 21.68 7.46 31.76
CA ALA A 36 23.04 7.94 31.50
C ALA A 36 23.35 9.34 32.07
N PRO A 37 22.53 10.39 31.87
CA PRO A 37 22.78 11.72 32.46
C PRO A 37 22.91 11.67 33.98
N ALA A 38 21.98 11.01 34.65
CA ALA A 38 21.99 10.88 36.10
C ALA A 38 23.21 10.06 36.57
N ALA A 39 23.56 8.96 35.89
CA ALA A 39 24.71 8.14 36.20
C ALA A 39 26.05 8.89 36.03
N VAL A 40 26.18 9.65 34.94
CA VAL A 40 27.36 10.50 34.67
C VAL A 40 27.49 11.59 35.74
N LEU A 41 26.39 12.20 36.16
CA LEU A 41 26.39 13.23 37.21
C LEU A 41 26.73 12.64 38.60
N VAL A 42 26.24 11.44 38.91
CA VAL A 42 26.66 10.71 40.12
C VAL A 42 28.16 10.41 40.06
N LEU A 43 28.67 9.88 38.94
CA LEU A 43 30.10 9.60 38.79
C LEU A 43 30.95 10.87 38.91
N ALA A 44 30.54 11.96 38.27
CA ALA A 44 31.20 13.26 38.39
C ALA A 44 31.20 13.78 39.83
N SER A 45 30.10 13.61 40.57
CA SER A 45 30.04 14.00 41.98
C SER A 45 31.02 13.21 42.87
N LEU A 46 31.22 11.93 42.58
CA LEU A 46 32.16 11.07 43.31
C LEU A 46 33.62 11.37 42.96
N VAL A 47 33.92 11.66 41.70
CA VAL A 47 35.28 11.94 41.21
C VAL A 47 35.75 13.35 41.57
N TYR A 48 34.87 14.35 41.43
CA TYR A 48 35.21 15.77 41.62
C TYR A 48 34.75 16.34 42.97
N ALA A 49 34.22 15.49 43.87
CA ALA A 49 33.69 15.89 45.18
C ALA A 49 32.68 17.05 45.12
N ILE A 50 31.91 17.14 44.04
CA ILE A 50 30.89 18.18 43.87
C ILE A 50 29.74 17.86 44.83
N PRO A 51 29.26 18.83 45.64
CA PRO A 51 28.12 18.64 46.54
C PRO A 51 26.83 18.48 45.73
N ALA A 52 26.59 17.28 45.21
CA ALA A 52 25.39 16.90 44.49
C ALA A 52 24.44 16.14 45.43
N PRO A 53 23.12 16.25 45.23
CA PRO A 53 22.12 15.46 45.96
C PRO A 53 22.07 14.01 45.45
N LEU A 54 23.07 13.19 45.83
CA LEU A 54 23.24 11.80 45.35
C LEU A 54 22.00 10.94 45.61
N THR A 55 21.36 11.10 46.77
CA THR A 55 20.18 10.30 47.14
C THR A 55 19.04 10.45 46.13
N GLN A 56 18.78 11.68 45.68
CA GLN A 56 17.72 12.00 44.73
C GLN A 56 18.05 11.43 43.35
N LEU A 57 19.30 11.56 42.91
CA LEU A 57 19.76 11.03 41.62
C LEU A 57 19.70 9.50 41.59
N LEU A 58 20.12 8.82 42.65
CA LEU A 58 20.03 7.36 42.76
C LEU A 58 18.58 6.87 42.78
N VAL A 59 17.67 7.58 43.44
CA VAL A 59 16.23 7.26 43.41
C VAL A 59 15.68 7.39 41.98
N ILE A 60 16.02 8.45 41.26
CA ILE A 60 15.58 8.64 39.87
C ILE A 60 16.11 7.51 38.97
N ILE A 61 17.41 7.18 39.08
CA ILE A 61 18.01 6.06 38.35
C ILE A 61 17.30 4.74 38.70
N GLY A 62 17.05 4.49 39.98
CA GLY A 62 16.36 3.29 40.45
C GLY A 62 14.96 3.17 39.85
N VAL A 63 14.19 4.27 39.80
CA VAL A 63 12.87 4.29 39.16
C VAL A 63 12.98 3.98 37.67
N LEU A 64 13.91 4.60 36.93
CA LEU A 64 14.10 4.34 35.51
C LEU A 64 14.47 2.88 35.24
N ILE A 65 15.41 2.32 36.02
CA ILE A 65 15.84 0.92 35.93
C ILE A 65 14.72 -0.06 36.28
N LEU A 66 13.73 0.33 37.08
CA LEU A 66 12.57 -0.53 37.39
C LEU A 66 11.49 -0.48 36.30
N VAL A 67 11.30 0.69 35.67
CA VAL A 67 10.28 0.90 34.64
C VAL A 67 10.63 0.17 33.33
N ASP A 68 11.92 0.08 32.98
CA ASP A 68 12.34 -0.52 31.72
C ASP A 68 12.13 -2.05 31.64
N PRO A 69 12.49 -2.87 32.66
CA PRO A 69 12.20 -4.30 32.70
C PRO A 69 10.70 -4.60 32.72
N TRP A 70 9.92 -3.79 33.45
CA TRP A 70 8.45 -3.92 33.45
C TRP A 70 7.88 -3.71 32.05
N THR A 71 8.37 -2.68 31.35
CA THR A 71 7.99 -2.40 29.96
C THR A 71 8.40 -3.53 29.03
N TRP A 72 9.62 -4.05 29.18
CA TRP A 72 10.14 -5.16 28.38
C TRP A 72 9.31 -6.44 28.57
N TRP A 73 8.96 -6.78 29.81
CA TRP A 73 8.06 -7.89 30.11
C TRP A 73 6.68 -7.69 29.49
N ARG A 74 6.13 -6.48 29.56
CA ARG A 74 4.84 -6.16 28.95
C ARG A 74 4.85 -6.26 27.43
N LEU A 75 5.95 -5.89 26.76
CA LEU A 75 6.11 -6.06 25.30
C LEU A 75 6.16 -7.52 24.84
N ARG A 76 6.48 -8.46 25.75
CA ARG A 76 6.48 -9.89 25.46
C ARG A 76 5.08 -10.51 25.54
N GLN A 77 4.10 -9.82 26.11
CA GLN A 77 2.73 -10.31 26.18
C GLN A 77 2.03 -10.19 24.81
N PRO A 78 1.04 -11.07 24.52
CA PRO A 78 0.32 -11.07 23.24
C PRO A 78 -0.62 -9.86 23.07
N ARG A 79 -0.88 -9.08 24.14
CA ARG A 79 -1.72 -7.90 24.05
C ARG A 79 -0.98 -6.76 23.34
N PRO A 80 -1.63 -6.06 22.39
CA PRO A 80 -1.02 -4.92 21.71
C PRO A 80 -0.67 -3.83 22.71
N PHE A 81 0.57 -3.34 22.64
CA PHE A 81 1.04 -2.25 23.49
C PHE A 81 0.43 -0.93 22.97
N GLY A 82 -0.59 -0.44 23.66
CA GLY A 82 -1.36 0.74 23.23
C GLY A 82 -0.54 2.03 23.25
N HIS A 83 -0.92 2.99 22.40
CA HIS A 83 -0.31 4.32 22.32
C HIS A 83 -0.23 5.04 23.67
N GLY A 84 -1.28 4.93 24.51
CA GLY A 84 -1.30 5.55 25.84
C GLY A 84 -0.25 5.00 26.80
N ALA A 85 0.12 3.72 26.67
CA ALA A 85 1.17 3.13 27.49
C ALA A 85 2.55 3.70 27.12
N PHE A 86 2.85 3.82 25.82
CA PHE A 86 4.08 4.45 25.35
C PHE A 86 4.14 5.91 25.77
N PHE A 87 3.03 6.64 25.66
CA PHE A 87 2.95 8.04 26.07
C PHE A 87 3.22 8.22 27.57
N ALA A 88 2.59 7.41 28.43
CA ALA A 88 2.86 7.44 29.87
C ALA A 88 4.34 7.15 30.18
N GLN A 89 4.96 6.25 29.43
CA GLN A 89 6.38 5.94 29.60
C GLN A 89 7.27 7.12 29.19
N MET A 90 6.93 7.85 28.13
CA MET A 90 7.65 9.08 27.72
C MET A 90 7.45 10.20 28.76
N LEU A 91 6.26 10.28 29.37
CA LEU A 91 6.01 11.21 30.47
C LEU A 91 6.93 10.93 31.67
N ILE A 92 7.09 9.65 32.04
CA ILE A 92 8.02 9.24 33.10
C ILE A 92 9.45 9.67 32.76
N ASP A 93 9.91 9.50 31.51
CA ASP A 93 11.25 9.94 31.10
C ASP A 93 11.42 11.45 31.22
N VAL A 94 10.44 12.22 30.72
CA VAL A 94 10.46 13.68 30.78
C VAL A 94 10.51 14.15 32.23
N VAL A 95 9.72 13.54 33.13
CA VAL A 95 9.71 13.86 34.56
C VAL A 95 11.03 13.47 35.24
N ALA A 96 11.55 12.28 34.96
CA ALA A 96 12.83 11.80 35.50
C ALA A 96 14.01 12.69 35.06
N LEU A 97 14.03 13.08 33.77
CA LEU A 97 15.02 14.00 33.24
C LEU A 97 14.87 15.39 33.87
N THR A 98 13.64 15.89 34.00
CA THR A 98 13.37 17.18 34.68
C THR A 98 13.89 17.16 36.11
N GLY A 99 13.62 16.10 36.87
CA GLY A 99 14.12 15.94 38.23
C GLY A 99 15.65 15.88 38.27
N THR A 100 16.27 15.13 37.36
CA THR A 100 17.73 15.03 37.26
C THR A 100 18.34 16.42 37.03
N LEU A 101 17.82 17.17 36.06
CA LEU A 101 18.30 18.50 35.73
C LEU A 101 18.06 19.49 36.87
N TYR A 102 16.88 19.48 37.49
CA TYR A 102 16.55 20.33 38.65
C TYR A 102 17.60 20.23 39.75
N TYR A 103 18.02 19.01 40.08
CA TYR A 103 19.01 18.75 41.12
C TYR A 103 20.47 18.99 40.71
N THR A 104 20.75 19.23 39.43
CA THR A 104 22.12 19.26 38.87
C THR A 104 22.42 20.51 38.06
N GLY A 105 21.73 21.62 38.36
CA GLY A 105 21.98 22.92 37.74
C GLY A 105 20.86 23.45 36.85
N GLY A 106 19.73 22.75 36.77
CA GLY A 106 18.51 23.23 36.13
C GLY A 106 18.66 23.43 34.62
N ALA A 107 18.18 24.59 34.15
CA ALA A 107 18.11 24.94 32.73
C ALA A 107 19.48 25.11 32.05
N SER A 108 20.54 25.43 32.80
CA SER A 108 21.90 25.60 32.24
C SER A 108 22.68 24.29 32.11
N ASN A 109 22.08 23.16 32.51
CA ASN A 109 22.76 21.88 32.49
C ASN A 109 22.90 21.38 31.03
N PRO A 110 24.09 20.93 30.59
CA PRO A 110 24.33 20.51 29.21
C PRO A 110 23.48 19.29 28.80
N PHE A 111 23.03 18.48 29.76
CA PHE A 111 22.11 17.37 29.52
C PHE A 111 20.66 17.80 29.26
N ALA A 112 20.33 19.11 29.31
CA ALA A 112 19.02 19.61 28.89
C ALA A 112 18.68 19.23 27.42
N LEU A 113 19.68 19.01 26.58
CA LEU A 113 19.50 18.49 25.21
C LEU A 113 18.83 17.11 25.17
N PHE A 114 18.89 16.31 26.25
CA PHE A 114 18.27 14.99 26.31
C PHE A 114 16.74 15.07 26.28
N PHE A 115 16.11 16.24 26.51
CA PHE A 115 14.68 16.43 26.28
C PHE A 115 14.28 16.19 24.81
N LEU A 116 15.24 16.22 23.88
CA LEU A 116 15.00 15.87 22.48
C LEU A 116 14.81 14.37 22.28
N LEU A 117 15.32 13.50 23.17
CA LEU A 117 15.18 12.05 23.02
C LEU A 117 13.72 11.59 23.15
N PRO A 118 12.95 11.96 24.20
CA PRO A 118 11.53 11.63 24.26
C PRO A 118 10.74 12.21 23.08
N VAL A 119 11.09 13.42 22.62
CA VAL A 119 10.44 14.07 21.48
C VAL A 119 10.67 13.25 20.20
N MET A 120 11.92 12.88 19.92
CA MET A 120 12.30 12.10 18.74
C MET A 120 11.68 10.70 18.75
N ILE A 121 11.72 10.02 19.88
CA ILE A 121 11.12 8.69 20.04
C ILE A 121 9.61 8.76 19.85
N THR A 122 8.95 9.75 20.46
CA THR A 122 7.50 9.92 20.31
C THR A 122 7.13 10.29 18.86
N ALA A 123 7.92 11.11 18.18
CA ALA A 123 7.68 11.52 16.79
C ALA A 123 7.80 10.35 15.79
N THR A 124 8.69 9.39 16.06
CA THR A 124 8.90 8.22 15.21
C THR A 124 7.84 7.13 15.44
N VAL A 125 7.44 6.90 16.69
CA VAL A 125 6.57 5.77 17.05
C VAL A 125 5.09 6.15 17.12
N LEU A 126 4.77 7.29 17.74
CA LEU A 126 3.40 7.64 18.08
C LEU A 126 2.74 8.55 17.02
N PRO A 127 1.40 8.60 16.98
CA PRO A 127 0.67 9.59 16.19
C PRO A 127 1.04 11.02 16.57
N LYS A 128 0.96 11.92 15.59
CA LYS A 128 1.30 13.36 15.72
C LYS A 128 0.75 14.04 16.98
N ALA A 129 -0.46 13.68 17.42
CA ALA A 129 -1.10 14.28 18.58
C ALA A 129 -0.28 14.07 19.87
N TYR A 130 0.25 12.87 20.07
CA TYR A 130 1.10 12.56 21.23
C TYR A 130 2.47 13.24 21.14
N THR A 131 3.01 13.37 19.93
CA THR A 131 4.27 14.10 19.69
C THR A 131 4.15 15.56 20.12
N TRP A 132 3.10 16.25 19.67
CA TRP A 132 2.85 17.64 20.07
C TRP A 132 2.59 17.78 21.57
N ALA A 133 1.92 16.82 22.19
CA ALA A 133 1.74 16.80 23.63
C ALA A 133 3.08 16.68 24.37
N ILE A 134 3.96 15.73 23.99
CA ILE A 134 5.30 15.59 24.59
C ILE A 134 6.15 16.84 24.35
N VAL A 135 6.12 17.45 23.17
CA VAL A 135 6.83 18.71 22.92
C VAL A 135 6.35 19.81 23.87
N GLY A 136 5.03 20.00 23.99
CA GLY A 136 4.46 21.01 24.88
C GLY A 136 4.84 20.77 26.34
N ILE A 137 4.79 19.51 26.80
CA ILE A 137 5.17 19.12 28.17
C ILE A 137 6.67 19.34 28.40
N SER A 138 7.53 18.94 27.46
CA SER A 138 8.99 19.15 27.58
C SER A 138 9.36 20.63 27.60
N ILE A 139 8.72 21.46 26.77
CA ILE A 139 8.90 22.92 26.80
C ILE A 139 8.47 23.47 28.15
N LEU A 140 7.29 23.05 28.66
CA LEU A 140 6.79 23.48 29.96
C LEU A 140 7.73 23.08 31.10
N CYS A 141 8.23 21.85 31.10
CA CYS A 141 9.20 21.37 32.07
C CYS A 141 10.51 22.16 32.02
N TYR A 142 11.05 22.42 30.83
CA TYR A 142 12.26 23.24 30.68
C TYR A 142 12.02 24.68 31.14
N THR A 143 10.93 25.32 30.73
CA THR A 143 10.56 26.65 31.23
C THR A 143 10.42 26.64 32.77
N GLY A 144 9.83 25.60 33.35
CA GLY A 144 9.78 25.41 34.80
C GLY A 144 11.17 25.34 35.45
N LEU A 145 12.14 24.66 34.81
CA LEU A 145 13.53 24.64 35.24
C LEU A 145 14.19 26.02 35.17
N MET A 146 13.88 26.85 34.16
CA MET A 146 14.41 28.22 34.09
C MET A 146 13.93 29.08 35.26
N VAL A 147 12.66 28.96 35.66
CA VAL A 147 12.07 29.77 36.73
C VAL A 147 12.47 29.26 38.12
N SER A 148 12.66 27.94 38.26
CA SER A 148 12.85 27.30 39.57
C SER A 148 14.32 27.02 39.93
N ALA A 149 15.25 27.05 38.95
CA ALA A 149 16.64 26.69 39.19
C ALA A 149 17.38 27.77 39.99
N ARG A 150 17.86 27.39 41.17
CA ARG A 150 18.89 28.15 41.87
C ARG A 150 20.22 27.85 41.17
N PRO A 151 20.90 28.84 40.56
CA PRO A 151 22.21 28.59 39.94
C PRO A 151 23.18 28.05 40.99
N LEU A 152 23.93 27.00 40.66
CA LEU A 152 24.99 26.50 41.55
C LEU A 152 26.00 27.64 41.78
N ALA A 153 26.10 28.11 43.02
CA ALA A 153 26.95 29.23 43.44
C ALA A 153 28.47 29.00 43.25
N VAL A 154 28.88 27.83 42.75
CA VAL A 154 30.29 27.41 42.65
C VAL A 154 31.01 28.03 41.42
N LEU A 155 30.28 28.60 40.45
CA LEU A 155 30.87 29.13 39.21
C LEU A 155 30.90 30.67 39.10
N GLN A 156 30.58 31.43 40.16
CA GLN A 156 30.47 32.89 40.07
C GLN A 156 31.50 33.68 40.91
N PRO A 157 32.69 33.97 40.35
CA PRO A 157 33.44 35.16 40.68
C PRO A 157 33.19 36.24 39.61
N GLY A 158 32.28 37.19 39.90
CA GLY A 158 32.19 38.48 39.20
C GLY A 158 31.13 38.63 38.09
N ASN A 159 30.59 39.85 37.98
CA ASN A 159 29.76 40.58 37.01
C ASN A 159 29.15 39.94 35.72
N ASN A 160 29.21 38.63 35.50
CA ASN A 160 28.82 37.93 34.26
C ASN A 160 27.42 37.29 34.32
N GLN A 161 26.58 37.69 35.28
CA GLN A 161 25.22 37.16 35.44
C GLN A 161 24.39 37.33 34.15
N GLU A 162 24.47 38.50 33.51
CA GLU A 162 23.71 38.82 32.29
C GLU A 162 24.09 37.92 31.11
N ILE A 163 25.37 37.58 30.96
CA ILE A 163 25.86 36.69 29.89
C ILE A 163 25.36 35.27 30.12
N PHE A 164 25.36 34.81 31.37
CA PHE A 164 24.85 33.49 31.73
C PHE A 164 23.34 33.37 31.49
N ASP A 165 22.57 34.38 31.89
CA ASP A 165 21.13 34.41 31.68
C ASP A 165 20.78 34.42 30.18
N LEU A 166 21.51 35.21 29.37
CA LEU A 166 21.36 35.22 27.92
C LEU A 166 21.72 33.87 27.29
N HIS A 167 22.76 33.18 27.80
CA HIS A 167 23.14 31.85 27.34
C HIS A 167 22.05 30.81 27.61
N VAL A 168 21.47 30.80 28.80
CA VAL A 168 20.39 29.87 29.18
C VAL A 168 19.13 30.13 28.34
N VAL A 169 18.78 31.40 28.11
CA VAL A 169 17.69 31.77 27.18
C VAL A 169 17.99 31.26 25.76
N GLY A 170 19.23 31.39 25.29
CA GLY A 170 19.68 30.85 24.00
C GLY A 170 19.54 29.33 23.91
N MET A 171 19.94 28.60 24.96
CA MET A 171 19.76 27.13 25.04
C MET A 171 18.28 26.74 25.01
N TRP A 172 17.43 27.44 25.75
CA TRP A 172 15.99 27.20 25.76
C TRP A 172 15.35 27.46 24.39
N LEU A 173 15.68 28.60 23.77
CA LEU A 173 15.17 28.96 22.45
C LEU A 173 15.62 27.93 21.38
N GLY A 174 16.89 27.52 21.44
CA GLY A 174 17.44 26.49 20.57
C GLY A 174 16.72 25.14 20.76
N PHE A 175 16.45 24.76 22.00
CA PHE A 175 15.67 23.56 22.30
C PHE A 175 14.25 23.64 21.71
N VAL A 176 13.53 24.74 21.93
CA VAL A 176 12.16 24.94 21.39
C VAL A 176 12.17 24.82 19.87
N LEU A 177 13.09 25.51 19.20
CA LEU A 177 13.21 25.49 17.74
C LEU A 177 13.46 24.08 17.21
N ILE A 178 14.43 23.37 17.78
CA ILE A 178 14.77 22.00 17.36
C ILE A 178 13.63 21.05 17.68
N ALA A 179 13.02 21.12 18.85
CA ALA A 179 11.92 20.24 19.25
C ALA A 179 10.71 20.40 18.32
N VAL A 180 10.33 21.63 17.97
CA VAL A 180 9.26 21.92 17.02
C VAL A 180 9.61 21.42 15.62
N LEU A 181 10.84 21.68 15.16
CA LEU A 181 11.31 21.23 13.85
C LEU A 181 11.28 19.71 13.74
N VAL A 182 11.86 19.01 14.72
CA VAL A 182 11.87 17.54 14.81
C VAL A 182 10.44 17.01 14.85
N ALA A 183 9.57 17.57 15.68
CA ALA A 183 8.19 17.13 15.77
C ALA A 183 7.43 17.31 14.46
N HIS A 184 7.62 18.44 13.77
CA HIS A 184 6.98 18.68 12.48
C HIS A 184 7.50 17.72 11.40
N PHE A 185 8.82 17.66 11.19
CA PHE A 185 9.41 16.88 10.11
C PHE A 185 9.33 15.37 10.34
N VAL A 186 9.68 14.89 11.54
CA VAL A 186 9.72 13.45 11.82
C VAL A 186 8.31 12.86 11.89
N ALA A 187 7.36 13.55 12.54
CA ALA A 187 5.98 13.06 12.59
C ALA A 187 5.32 13.04 11.19
N ASN A 188 5.62 14.03 10.34
CA ASN A 188 5.12 14.07 8.96
C ASN A 188 5.77 12.99 8.09
N MET A 189 7.09 12.80 8.20
CA MET A 189 7.81 11.75 7.47
C MET A 189 7.24 10.37 7.78
N GLY A 190 7.00 10.07 9.06
CA GLY A 190 6.40 8.81 9.48
C GLY A 190 4.96 8.61 8.97
N ALA A 191 4.20 9.68 8.77
CA ALA A 191 2.87 9.60 8.16
C ALA A 191 2.95 9.31 6.65
N THR A 192 3.86 10.00 5.94
CA THR A 192 4.09 9.81 4.51
C THR A 192 4.60 8.40 4.18
N LEU A 193 5.55 7.88 4.96
CA LEU A 193 6.05 6.51 4.82
C LEU A 193 4.92 5.48 4.95
N ARG A 194 4.12 5.59 6.02
CA ARG A 194 2.97 4.69 6.24
C ARG A 194 1.93 4.77 5.12
N ALA A 195 1.72 5.94 4.53
CA ALA A 195 0.84 6.10 3.37
C ALA A 195 1.43 5.44 2.11
N SER A 196 2.74 5.57 1.90
CA SER A 196 3.47 4.92 0.81
C SER A 196 3.42 3.39 0.92
N ASP A 197 3.67 2.84 2.11
CA ASP A 197 3.62 1.39 2.35
C ASP A 197 2.23 0.82 2.07
N ARG A 198 1.18 1.51 2.53
CA ARG A 198 -0.22 1.13 2.24
C ARG A 198 -0.53 1.17 0.74
N ARG A 199 0.01 2.15 0.03
CA ARG A 199 -0.16 2.25 -1.43
C ARG A 199 0.55 1.11 -2.13
N LEU A 200 1.77 0.79 -1.73
CA LEU A 200 2.54 -0.33 -2.29
C LEU A 200 1.87 -1.68 -2.03
N ALA A 201 1.35 -1.89 -0.82
CA ALA A 201 0.61 -3.10 -0.47
C ALA A 201 -0.62 -3.30 -1.37
N ARG A 202 -1.41 -2.24 -1.59
CA ARG A 202 -2.58 -2.27 -2.49
C ARG A 202 -2.19 -2.59 -3.93
N LEU A 203 -1.11 -1.97 -4.44
CA LEU A 203 -0.64 -2.23 -5.80
C LEU A 203 -0.16 -3.67 -5.97
N ARG A 204 0.49 -4.25 -4.95
CA ARG A 204 0.89 -5.67 -4.97
C ARG A 204 -0.31 -6.60 -4.96
N GLU A 205 -1.31 -6.29 -4.13
CA GLU A 205 -2.55 -7.08 -4.07
C GLU A 205 -3.29 -7.07 -5.41
N GLN A 206 -3.39 -5.89 -6.05
CA GLN A 206 -3.97 -5.76 -7.39
C GLN A 206 -3.17 -6.54 -8.44
N ALA A 207 -1.84 -6.43 -8.44
CA ALA A 207 -1.00 -7.15 -9.38
C ALA A 207 -1.15 -8.68 -9.26
N LEU A 208 -1.27 -9.20 -8.02
CA LEU A 208 -1.51 -10.62 -7.78
C LEU A 208 -2.90 -11.07 -8.27
N GLN A 209 -3.93 -10.24 -8.07
CA GLN A 209 -5.28 -10.52 -8.59
C GLN A 209 -5.30 -10.53 -10.12
N ASP A 210 -4.63 -9.57 -10.75
CA ASP A 210 -4.51 -9.49 -12.21
C ASP A 210 -3.75 -10.69 -12.79
N GLU A 211 -2.68 -11.13 -12.12
CA GLU A 211 -1.91 -12.33 -12.52
C GLU A 211 -2.77 -13.60 -12.44
N GLN A 212 -3.55 -13.76 -11.37
CA GLN A 212 -4.49 -14.88 -11.23
C GLN A 212 -5.57 -14.85 -12.30
N LEU A 213 -6.16 -13.68 -12.58
CA LEU A 213 -7.17 -13.52 -13.62
C LEU A 213 -6.60 -13.84 -15.01
N ARG A 214 -5.38 -13.39 -15.32
CA ARG A 214 -4.68 -13.72 -16.58
C ARG A 214 -4.39 -15.20 -16.71
N SER A 215 -3.95 -15.86 -15.64
CA SER A 215 -3.70 -17.31 -15.63
C SER A 215 -5.00 -18.09 -15.89
N LEU A 216 -6.09 -17.75 -15.20
CA LEU A 216 -7.40 -18.35 -15.40
C LEU A 216 -7.94 -18.11 -16.81
N ALA A 217 -7.79 -16.90 -17.33
CA ALA A 217 -8.14 -16.56 -18.71
C ALA A 217 -7.37 -17.45 -19.69
N THR A 218 -6.04 -17.56 -19.56
CA THR A 218 -5.22 -18.39 -20.45
C THR A 218 -5.64 -19.86 -20.43
N LEU A 219 -5.92 -20.42 -19.24
CA LEU A 219 -6.42 -21.79 -19.09
C LEU A 219 -7.80 -21.96 -19.72
N ALA A 220 -8.72 -21.01 -19.52
CA ALA A 220 -10.06 -21.03 -20.10
C ALA A 220 -10.01 -20.95 -21.63
N ALA A 221 -9.13 -20.13 -22.20
CA ALA A 221 -8.93 -20.04 -23.65
C ALA A 221 -8.38 -21.36 -24.23
N GLY A 222 -7.42 -21.99 -23.56
CA GLY A 222 -6.89 -23.30 -23.95
C GLY A 222 -7.96 -24.39 -23.94
N ALA A 223 -8.72 -24.49 -22.84
CA ALA A 223 -9.82 -25.45 -22.71
C ALA A 223 -10.93 -25.20 -23.74
N ALA A 224 -11.23 -23.93 -24.05
CA ALA A 224 -12.19 -23.58 -25.08
C ALA A 224 -11.77 -24.07 -26.48
N HIS A 225 -10.48 -23.99 -26.81
CA HIS A 225 -9.98 -24.50 -28.09
C HIS A 225 -10.06 -26.03 -28.17
N GLU A 226 -9.68 -26.73 -27.10
CA GLU A 226 -9.73 -28.19 -27.02
C GLU A 226 -11.17 -28.74 -27.11
N ILE A 227 -12.17 -28.04 -26.54
CA ILE A 227 -13.58 -28.43 -26.59
C ILE A 227 -14.24 -28.02 -27.92
N SER A 228 -13.79 -26.94 -28.56
CA SER A 228 -14.37 -26.48 -29.82
C SER A 228 -14.19 -27.50 -30.96
N THR A 229 -13.08 -28.24 -30.97
CA THR A 229 -12.79 -29.24 -32.00
C THR A 229 -13.77 -30.42 -31.98
N PRO A 230 -13.96 -31.17 -30.86
CA PRO A 230 -14.91 -32.28 -30.81
C PRO A 230 -16.37 -31.82 -31.00
N LEU A 231 -16.76 -30.62 -30.56
CA LEU A 231 -18.10 -30.08 -30.85
C LEU A 231 -18.33 -29.90 -32.36
N ASN A 232 -17.32 -29.40 -33.08
CA ASN A 232 -17.42 -29.23 -34.53
C ASN A 232 -17.50 -30.58 -35.25
N THR A 233 -16.76 -31.58 -34.77
CA THR A 233 -16.85 -32.97 -35.25
C THR A 233 -18.24 -33.57 -34.98
N MET A 234 -18.80 -33.41 -33.76
CA MET A 234 -20.14 -33.88 -33.45
C MET A 234 -21.20 -33.25 -34.34
N ARG A 235 -21.06 -31.95 -34.65
CA ARG A 235 -21.98 -31.26 -35.56
C ARG A 235 -21.94 -31.82 -36.97
N LEU A 236 -20.74 -32.06 -37.51
CA LEU A 236 -20.55 -32.67 -38.82
C LEU A 236 -21.17 -34.07 -38.90
N ILE A 237 -20.96 -34.90 -37.87
CA ILE A 237 -21.56 -36.24 -37.80
C ILE A 237 -23.09 -36.15 -37.77
N VAL A 238 -23.66 -35.23 -36.99
CA VAL A 238 -25.12 -35.02 -36.95
C VAL A 238 -25.65 -34.55 -38.31
N GLU A 239 -24.95 -33.65 -38.99
CA GLU A 239 -25.30 -33.18 -40.35
C GLU A 239 -25.26 -34.32 -41.38
N GLU A 240 -24.24 -35.17 -41.33
CA GLU A 240 -24.06 -36.32 -42.22
C GLU A 240 -25.18 -37.36 -42.02
N VAL A 241 -25.45 -37.76 -40.77
CA VAL A 241 -26.53 -38.70 -40.45
C VAL A 241 -27.91 -38.16 -40.86
N CYS A 242 -28.13 -36.86 -40.71
CA CYS A 242 -29.37 -36.20 -41.13
C CYS A 242 -29.55 -36.21 -42.66
N ALA A 243 -28.45 -36.14 -43.42
CA ALA A 243 -28.47 -36.20 -44.89
C ALA A 243 -28.68 -37.61 -45.44
N GLU A 244 -28.21 -38.65 -44.74
CA GLU A 244 -28.35 -40.05 -45.17
C GLU A 244 -29.72 -40.68 -44.86
N LEU A 245 -30.44 -40.17 -43.87
CA LEU A 245 -31.75 -40.70 -43.44
C LEU A 245 -32.94 -40.04 -44.17
N PRO A 246 -33.76 -40.81 -44.92
CA PRO A 246 -34.98 -40.28 -45.55
C PRO A 246 -35.98 -39.76 -44.52
N VAL A 247 -36.39 -38.50 -44.69
CA VAL A 247 -37.26 -37.78 -43.73
C VAL A 247 -38.61 -38.49 -43.52
N ASP A 248 -39.21 -38.99 -44.61
CA ASP A 248 -40.54 -39.61 -44.58
C ASP A 248 -40.57 -40.98 -43.86
N GLY A 249 -39.41 -41.62 -43.70
CA GLY A 249 -39.29 -42.92 -43.03
C GLY A 249 -39.10 -42.82 -41.52
N PHE A 250 -38.52 -41.72 -41.02
CA PHE A 250 -38.11 -41.58 -39.62
C PHE A 250 -38.27 -40.13 -39.08
N PRO A 251 -39.49 -39.58 -39.06
CA PRO A 251 -39.72 -38.19 -38.65
C PRO A 251 -39.31 -37.90 -37.19
N GLU A 252 -39.47 -38.87 -36.27
CA GLU A 252 -39.05 -38.71 -34.86
C GLU A 252 -37.52 -38.63 -34.69
N ILE A 253 -36.75 -39.36 -35.50
CA ILE A 253 -35.27 -39.34 -35.45
C ILE A 253 -34.75 -38.00 -35.96
N HIS A 254 -35.36 -37.46 -37.02
CA HIS A 254 -35.03 -36.13 -37.55
C HIS A 254 -35.23 -35.01 -36.52
N ASP A 255 -36.31 -35.07 -35.73
CA ASP A 255 -36.56 -34.08 -34.67
C ASP A 255 -35.53 -34.16 -33.51
N GLN A 256 -35.12 -35.39 -33.16
CA GLN A 256 -34.05 -35.62 -32.19
C GLN A 256 -32.69 -35.12 -32.69
N LEU A 257 -32.33 -35.35 -33.97
CA LEU A 257 -31.10 -34.85 -34.57
C LEU A 257 -31.08 -33.32 -34.62
N ARG A 258 -32.19 -32.68 -34.98
CA ARG A 258 -32.33 -31.22 -34.95
C ARG A 258 -32.14 -30.67 -33.53
N THR A 259 -32.70 -31.35 -32.53
CA THR A 259 -32.52 -30.98 -31.12
C THR A 259 -31.05 -31.09 -30.69
N LEU A 260 -30.35 -32.17 -31.07
CA LEU A 260 -28.92 -32.37 -30.82
C LEU A 260 -28.07 -31.28 -31.45
N GLN A 261 -28.32 -30.96 -32.72
CA GLN A 261 -27.63 -29.89 -33.43
C GLN A 261 -27.79 -28.55 -32.71
N GLY A 262 -29.02 -28.22 -32.27
CA GLY A 262 -29.30 -27.03 -31.47
C GLY A 262 -28.58 -26.99 -30.11
N GLN A 263 -28.33 -28.14 -29.46
CA GLN A 263 -27.52 -28.18 -28.23
C GLN A 263 -26.04 -27.97 -28.51
N ILE A 264 -25.52 -28.53 -29.60
CA ILE A 264 -24.12 -28.34 -30.01
C ILE A 264 -23.84 -26.88 -30.33
N ASP A 265 -24.76 -26.20 -31.05
CA ASP A 265 -24.63 -24.78 -31.35
C ASP A 265 -24.69 -23.91 -30.08
N ARG A 266 -25.60 -24.22 -29.12
CA ARG A 266 -25.62 -23.53 -27.81
C ARG A 266 -24.31 -23.71 -27.04
N CYS A 267 -23.74 -24.91 -27.03
CA CYS A 267 -22.44 -25.16 -26.40
C CYS A 267 -21.34 -24.33 -27.05
N LYS A 268 -21.34 -24.25 -28.39
CA LYS A 268 -20.38 -23.45 -29.16
C LYS A 268 -20.52 -21.96 -28.87
N ASP A 269 -21.74 -21.43 -28.80
CA ASP A 269 -22.00 -20.02 -28.48
C ASP A 269 -21.49 -19.66 -27.08
N ALA A 270 -21.84 -20.47 -26.07
CA ALA A 270 -21.38 -20.30 -24.70
C ALA A 270 -19.84 -20.35 -24.60
N LEU A 271 -19.21 -21.28 -25.32
CA LEU A 271 -17.75 -21.42 -25.36
C LEU A 271 -17.08 -20.23 -26.06
N SER A 272 -17.72 -19.66 -27.08
CA SER A 272 -17.22 -18.46 -27.77
C SER A 272 -17.18 -17.25 -26.85
N VAL A 273 -18.15 -17.10 -25.94
CA VAL A 273 -18.18 -16.02 -24.95
C VAL A 273 -17.00 -16.17 -23.99
N VAL A 274 -16.75 -17.38 -23.49
CA VAL A 274 -15.62 -17.65 -22.58
C VAL A 274 -14.29 -17.42 -23.29
N SER A 275 -14.12 -17.88 -24.53
CA SER A 275 -12.90 -17.68 -25.33
C SER A 275 -12.65 -16.20 -25.65
N LYS A 276 -13.68 -15.43 -26.00
CA LYS A 276 -13.57 -13.98 -26.27
C LYS A 276 -13.22 -13.18 -25.02
N SER A 277 -13.77 -13.57 -23.87
CA SER A 277 -13.50 -12.93 -22.57
C SER A 277 -12.09 -13.23 -22.06
N ALA A 278 -11.60 -14.43 -22.37
CA ALA A 278 -10.26 -14.90 -22.00
C ALA A 278 -9.15 -14.45 -22.96
N GLY A 279 -9.50 -14.15 -24.22
CA GLY A 279 -8.56 -13.78 -25.29
C GLY A 279 -8.14 -12.31 -25.32
N THR A 280 -8.58 -11.48 -24.35
CA THR A 280 -8.33 -10.03 -24.33
C THR A 280 -6.86 -9.63 -24.12
N ASP A 281 -5.95 -10.59 -23.93
CA ASP A 281 -4.49 -10.36 -23.80
C ASP A 281 -3.67 -10.92 -25.00
N GLN A 282 -4.28 -11.21 -26.16
CA GLN A 282 -3.52 -11.26 -27.40
C GLN A 282 -3.12 -9.85 -27.82
N SER A 283 -2.09 -9.31 -27.16
CA SER A 283 -1.30 -8.14 -27.56
C SER A 283 -2.09 -7.12 -28.36
N ALA A 284 -2.55 -6.07 -27.69
CA ALA A 284 -2.92 -4.79 -28.29
C ALA A 284 -1.71 -4.21 -29.04
N SER A 285 -1.32 -4.88 -30.11
CA SER A 285 -0.44 -4.40 -31.16
C SER A 285 -1.31 -3.46 -31.96
N LEU A 286 -1.46 -2.25 -31.42
CA LEU A 286 -2.06 -1.14 -32.12
C LEU A 286 -1.29 -0.97 -33.42
N ARG A 287 -1.92 -1.34 -34.53
CA ARG A 287 -1.36 -1.13 -35.86
C ARG A 287 -1.75 0.27 -36.27
N ALA A 288 -0.75 1.08 -36.57
CA ALA A 288 -0.98 2.40 -37.13
C ALA A 288 -1.25 2.23 -38.63
N GLU A 289 -2.52 2.22 -39.02
CA GLU A 289 -2.98 1.98 -40.39
C GLU A 289 -3.98 3.07 -40.80
N ARG A 290 -4.01 3.46 -42.07
CA ARG A 290 -5.02 4.42 -42.56
C ARG A 290 -6.37 3.70 -42.71
N PRO A 291 -7.50 4.37 -42.45
CA PRO A 291 -8.82 3.75 -42.57
C PRO A 291 -9.11 3.18 -43.97
N GLU A 292 -8.60 3.82 -45.03
CA GLU A 292 -8.69 3.29 -46.40
C GLU A 292 -7.96 1.95 -46.61
N ASP A 293 -6.76 1.81 -46.05
CA ASP A 293 -5.97 0.58 -46.12
C ASP A 293 -6.63 -0.54 -45.30
N PHE A 294 -7.10 -0.20 -44.10
CA PHE A 294 -7.78 -1.11 -43.20
C PHE A 294 -9.07 -1.68 -43.81
N LEU A 295 -9.98 -0.82 -44.28
CA LEU A 295 -11.23 -1.24 -44.90
C LEU A 295 -11.00 -1.93 -46.23
N GLY A 296 -10.02 -1.47 -47.02
CA GLY A 296 -9.62 -2.11 -48.28
C GLY A 296 -9.12 -3.53 -48.08
N ARG A 297 -8.31 -3.78 -47.03
CA ARG A 297 -7.83 -5.12 -46.65
C ARG A 297 -8.97 -6.05 -46.27
N ILE A 298 -9.91 -5.59 -45.42
CA ILE A 298 -11.07 -6.39 -45.00
C ILE A 298 -11.97 -6.72 -46.20
N ALA A 299 -12.25 -5.74 -47.06
CA ALA A 299 -13.05 -5.94 -48.27
C ALA A 299 -12.38 -6.92 -49.26
N ALA A 300 -11.06 -6.86 -49.41
CA ALA A 300 -10.30 -7.80 -50.25
C ALA A 300 -10.35 -9.23 -49.69
N GLN A 301 -10.19 -9.38 -48.38
CA GLN A 301 -10.33 -10.68 -47.71
C GLN A 301 -11.73 -11.27 -47.94
N PHE A 302 -12.78 -10.46 -47.78
CA PHE A 302 -14.16 -10.90 -48.02
C PHE A 302 -14.43 -11.37 -49.45
N ARG A 303 -13.96 -10.63 -50.46
CA ARG A 303 -14.11 -11.01 -51.88
C ARG A 303 -13.46 -12.36 -52.19
N ASN A 304 -12.36 -12.70 -51.51
CA ASN A 304 -11.71 -14.00 -51.67
C ASN A 304 -12.52 -15.15 -51.03
N LEU A 305 -13.20 -14.89 -49.92
CA LEU A 305 -14.01 -15.90 -49.23
C LEU A 305 -15.38 -16.12 -49.89
N ARG A 306 -15.96 -15.10 -50.55
CA ARG A 306 -17.29 -15.19 -51.18
C ARG A 306 -17.31 -14.47 -52.54
N PRO A 307 -16.79 -15.10 -53.61
CA PRO A 307 -16.70 -14.50 -54.94
C PRO A 307 -18.07 -14.17 -55.56
N ASP A 308 -19.14 -14.84 -55.14
CA ASP A 308 -20.50 -14.65 -55.68
C ASP A 308 -21.24 -13.43 -55.10
N THR A 309 -20.65 -12.72 -54.13
CA THR A 309 -21.26 -11.57 -53.45
C THR A 309 -20.69 -10.26 -53.97
N ARG A 310 -21.55 -9.33 -54.41
CA ARG A 310 -21.14 -7.97 -54.79
C ARG A 310 -21.01 -7.09 -53.55
N LEU A 311 -19.76 -6.87 -53.13
CA LEU A 311 -19.39 -5.91 -52.09
C LEU A 311 -18.86 -4.63 -52.73
N THR A 312 -19.55 -3.50 -52.53
CA THR A 312 -19.08 -2.17 -52.97
C THR A 312 -18.56 -1.42 -51.74
N LEU A 313 -17.36 -0.84 -51.81
CA LEU A 313 -16.79 -0.07 -50.70
C LEU A 313 -16.77 1.42 -51.08
N GLU A 314 -17.60 2.23 -50.40
CA GLU A 314 -17.59 3.68 -50.51
C GLU A 314 -17.07 4.30 -49.22
N ILE A 315 -16.00 5.10 -49.31
CA ILE A 315 -15.37 5.76 -48.14
C ILE A 315 -15.59 7.28 -48.30
N ASP A 316 -16.42 7.85 -47.44
CA ASP A 316 -16.64 9.29 -47.39
C ASP A 316 -15.77 9.94 -46.30
N GLY A 317 -14.80 10.76 -46.71
CA GLY A 317 -13.87 11.42 -45.80
C GLY A 317 -12.64 12.06 -46.46
N PRO A 318 -11.85 12.83 -45.70
CA PRO A 318 -10.64 13.49 -46.20
C PRO A 318 -9.58 12.44 -46.61
N GLN A 319 -9.06 12.58 -47.84
CA GLN A 319 -8.01 11.71 -48.36
C GLN A 319 -6.67 12.45 -48.54
N PRO A 320 -5.55 11.89 -48.04
CA PRO A 320 -5.49 10.57 -47.38
C PRO A 320 -5.94 10.66 -45.91
N GLY A 321 -6.59 9.61 -45.41
CA GLY A 321 -7.14 9.58 -44.06
C GLY A 321 -6.07 9.66 -42.97
N PRO A 322 -6.43 10.05 -41.73
CA PRO A 322 -5.49 10.09 -40.60
C PRO A 322 -4.99 8.68 -40.25
N LEU A 323 -3.76 8.58 -39.73
CA LEU A 323 -3.26 7.32 -39.17
C LEU A 323 -4.09 6.97 -37.93
N LEU A 324 -4.74 5.80 -37.95
CA LEU A 324 -5.50 5.28 -36.82
C LEU A 324 -4.69 4.20 -36.11
N ALA A 325 -4.70 4.23 -34.78
CA ALA A 325 -4.20 3.14 -33.96
C ALA A 325 -5.31 2.08 -33.86
N ILE A 326 -5.25 1.08 -34.74
CA ILE A 326 -6.28 0.05 -34.86
C ILE A 326 -5.91 -1.16 -34.02
N GLU A 327 -6.80 -1.53 -33.11
CA GLU A 327 -6.70 -2.76 -32.34
C GLU A 327 -7.20 -3.95 -33.18
N ARG A 328 -6.57 -5.11 -33.05
CA ARG A 328 -6.91 -6.32 -33.82
C ARG A 328 -8.34 -6.83 -33.57
N THR A 329 -8.95 -6.44 -32.45
CA THR A 329 -10.37 -6.71 -32.14
C THR A 329 -11.33 -5.99 -33.10
N LEU A 330 -10.90 -4.87 -33.70
CA LEU A 330 -11.68 -4.13 -34.69
C LEU A 330 -11.84 -4.91 -36.00
N ASP A 331 -10.82 -5.67 -36.44
CA ASP A 331 -10.91 -6.56 -37.61
C ASP A 331 -12.14 -7.47 -37.50
N GLN A 332 -12.33 -8.08 -36.33
CA GLN A 332 -13.40 -9.04 -36.09
C GLN A 332 -14.76 -8.37 -35.90
N ALA A 333 -14.80 -7.19 -35.27
CA ALA A 333 -16.04 -6.41 -35.14
C ALA A 333 -16.59 -5.99 -36.53
N VAL A 334 -15.73 -5.47 -37.40
CA VAL A 334 -16.11 -5.05 -38.76
C VAL A 334 -16.51 -6.26 -39.61
N THR A 335 -15.77 -7.37 -39.50
CA THR A 335 -16.11 -8.62 -40.20
C THR A 335 -17.51 -9.12 -39.81
N ASN A 336 -17.83 -9.13 -38.51
CA ASN A 336 -19.14 -9.56 -38.02
C ASN A 336 -20.27 -8.64 -38.50
N LEU A 337 -20.02 -7.32 -38.60
CA LEU A 337 -21.01 -6.37 -39.11
C LEU A 337 -21.32 -6.63 -40.59
N ILE A 338 -20.28 -6.92 -41.40
CA ILE A 338 -20.43 -7.26 -42.82
C ILE A 338 -21.19 -8.58 -42.97
N ASP A 339 -20.83 -9.61 -42.21
CA ASP A 339 -21.55 -10.90 -42.21
C ASP A 339 -23.04 -10.72 -41.84
N ASN A 340 -23.33 -9.87 -40.85
CA ASN A 340 -24.69 -9.60 -40.44
C ASN A 340 -25.48 -8.84 -41.52
N ALA A 341 -24.87 -7.85 -42.17
CA ALA A 341 -25.49 -7.12 -43.28
C ALA A 341 -25.82 -8.03 -44.47
N LEU A 342 -24.93 -8.99 -44.77
CA LEU A 342 -25.12 -9.97 -45.85
C LEU A 342 -26.22 -10.99 -45.55
N ASN A 343 -26.37 -11.41 -44.30
CA ASN A 343 -27.46 -12.30 -43.90
C ASN A 343 -28.84 -11.63 -44.08
N VAL A 344 -28.90 -10.30 -43.98
CA VAL A 344 -30.14 -9.52 -44.16
C VAL A 344 -30.36 -9.15 -45.63
N SER A 345 -29.31 -8.87 -46.41
CA SER A 345 -29.37 -8.51 -47.83
C SER A 345 -28.39 -9.32 -48.69
N PRO A 346 -28.76 -10.55 -49.12
CA PRO A 346 -27.84 -11.49 -49.76
C PRO A 346 -27.45 -11.19 -51.23
N ARG A 347 -27.99 -10.13 -51.85
CA ARG A 347 -27.76 -9.82 -53.27
C ARG A 347 -27.07 -8.48 -53.57
N ASP A 348 -27.03 -7.54 -52.63
CA ASP A 348 -26.26 -6.30 -52.75
C ASP A 348 -26.02 -5.74 -51.33
N VAL A 349 -24.74 -5.63 -50.94
CA VAL A 349 -24.33 -4.91 -49.72
C VAL A 349 -23.43 -3.77 -50.15
N ARG A 350 -23.85 -2.56 -49.75
CA ARG A 350 -23.10 -1.31 -49.91
C ARG A 350 -22.49 -0.90 -48.58
#